data_AF-A0A090WSZ4-F1
#
_entry.id   AF-A0A090WSZ4-F1
#
_cell.length_a   1.000
_cell.length_b   1.000
_cell.length_c   1.000
_cell.angle_alpha   90.00
_cell.angle_beta   90.00
_cell.angle_gamma   90.00
#
_symmetry.space_group_name_H-M   'P 1'
#
loop_
_entity.id
_entity.type
_entity.pdbx_description
1 polymer ?
#
loop_
_entity_poly.entity_id
_entity_poly.type
_entity_poly.pdbx_seq_one_letter_code
_entity_poly.pdbx_strand_id
1 'polypeptide(L)' 'MTDDLLEFSEKPKAIEILDKNGNLLLAGDNNRRFFEAAWLHKYNDKYYFSYSTGDTHFICYAIGDSPMDHLLMADVF' A
#
# COMPACT_ATOMS: atom_id res chain seq x y z
N MET A 1 -14.10 -2.11 10.85
CA MET A 1 -15.25 -3.02 10.69
C MET A 1 -16.20 -2.76 11.84
N THR A 2 -17.48 -3.08 11.68
CA THR A 2 -18.39 -3.20 12.83
C THR A 2 -17.87 -4.24 13.81
N ASP A 3 -18.29 -4.17 15.07
CA ASP A 3 -17.78 -5.06 16.13
C ASP A 3 -18.11 -6.54 15.88
N ASP A 4 -19.17 -6.81 15.09
CA ASP A 4 -19.56 -8.16 14.65
C ASP A 4 -18.78 -8.66 13.42
N LEU A 5 -17.92 -7.82 12.84
CA LEU A 5 -17.09 -8.09 11.66
C LEU A 5 -17.88 -8.37 10.36
N LEU A 6 -19.16 -8.06 10.30
CA LEU A 6 -19.99 -8.32 9.11
C LEU A 6 -20.02 -7.15 8.12
N GLU A 7 -19.73 -5.94 8.60
CA GLU A 7 -19.79 -4.72 7.79
C GLU A 7 -18.55 -3.84 7.98
N PHE A 8 -18.36 -2.90 7.05
CA PHE A 8 -17.38 -1.83 7.22
C PHE A 8 -17.93 -0.79 8.20
N SER A 9 -17.10 -0.37 9.16
CA SER A 9 -17.45 0.71 10.11
C SER A 9 -17.38 2.10 9.48
N GLU A 10 -16.77 2.21 8.30
CA GLU A 10 -16.65 3.44 7.53
C GLU A 10 -16.59 3.13 6.03
N LYS A 11 -16.78 4.14 5.20
CA LYS A 11 -16.61 4.02 3.75
C LYS A 11 -15.14 3.74 3.41
N PRO A 12 -14.83 2.80 2.50
CA PRO A 12 -13.47 2.58 2.02
C PRO A 12 -12.83 3.86 1.48
N LYS A 13 -11.55 4.05 1.81
CA LYS A 13 -10.72 5.17 1.34
C LYS A 13 -9.59 4.60 0.46
N ALA A 14 -9.23 5.35 -0.57
CA ALA A 14 -8.05 5.03 -1.35
C ALA A 14 -6.79 5.36 -0.53
N ILE A 15 -5.80 4.49 -0.59
CA ILE A 15 -4.48 4.74 -0.02
C ILE A 15 -3.57 5.22 -1.14
N GLU A 16 -2.87 6.33 -0.89
CA GLU A 16 -1.91 6.90 -1.82
C GLU A 16 -0.53 6.27 -1.59
N ILE A 17 0.10 5.81 -2.67
CA ILE A 17 1.49 5.34 -2.66
C ILE A 17 2.33 6.38 -3.40
N LEU A 18 3.31 6.94 -2.69
CA LEU A 18 4.16 8.00 -3.17
C LEU A 18 5.57 7.48 -3.47
N ASP A 19 6.24 8.08 -4.46
CA ASP A 19 7.66 7.89 -4.69
C ASP A 19 8.52 8.59 -3.60
N LYS A 20 9.84 8.40 -3.67
CA LYS A 20 10.80 9.03 -2.76
C LYS A 20 10.80 10.57 -2.74
N ASN A 21 10.17 11.19 -3.74
CA ASN A 21 10.06 12.65 -3.86
C ASN A 21 8.68 13.14 -3.36
N GLY A 22 7.80 12.25 -2.92
CA GLY A 22 6.44 12.58 -2.46
C GLY A 22 5.40 12.68 -3.58
N ASN A 23 5.69 12.19 -4.80
CA ASN A 23 4.73 12.20 -5.90
C ASN A 23 3.98 10.87 -5.99
N LEU A 24 2.71 10.90 -6.38
CA LEU A 24 1.93 9.69 -6.64
C LEU A 24 2.59 8.78 -7.68
N LEU A 25 2.60 7.47 -7.41
CA LEU A 25 2.94 6.48 -8.43
C LEU A 25 1.92 6.54 -9.57
N LEU A 26 2.41 6.75 -10.79
CA LEU A 26 1.57 6.88 -11.97
C LEU A 26 1.14 5.50 -12.50
N ALA A 27 0.01 5.44 -13.20
CA ALA A 27 -0.48 4.19 -13.78
C ALA A 27 0.49 3.57 -14.81
N GLY A 28 1.36 4.36 -15.45
CA GLY A 28 2.39 3.86 -16.37
C GLY A 28 3.65 3.30 -15.67
N ASP A 29 3.73 3.42 -14.36
CA ASP A 29 4.86 2.94 -13.56
C ASP A 29 4.67 1.47 -13.16
N ASN A 30 4.57 0.60 -14.16
CA ASN A 30 4.20 -0.81 -13.99
C ASN A 30 5.15 -1.61 -13.07
N ASN A 31 6.40 -1.17 -12.91
CA ASN A 31 7.36 -1.83 -12.02
C ASN A 31 7.08 -1.56 -10.53
N ARG A 32 6.24 -0.57 -10.21
CA ARG A 32 6.07 -0.08 -8.83
C ARG A 32 4.62 0.11 -8.43
N ARG A 33 3.70 0.41 -9.35
CA ARG A 33 2.29 0.65 -9.00
C ARG A 33 1.65 -0.58 -8.37
N PHE A 34 0.64 -0.35 -7.54
CA PHE A 34 -0.22 -1.41 -7.05
C PHE A 34 -0.94 -2.12 -8.21
N PHE A 35 -1.00 -3.46 -8.15
CA PHE A 35 -1.86 -4.30 -8.98
C PHE A 35 -2.79 -5.14 -8.10
N GLU A 36 -2.24 -6.00 -7.22
CA GLU A 36 -3.02 -6.90 -6.37
C GLU A 36 -2.25 -7.43 -5.15
N ALA A 37 -2.82 -8.42 -4.45
CA ALA A 37 -2.19 -9.12 -3.32
C ALA A 37 -1.76 -8.20 -2.16
N ALA A 38 -2.64 -7.26 -1.82
CA ALA A 38 -2.46 -6.33 -0.70
C ALA A 38 -2.23 -7.08 0.63
N TRP A 39 -1.14 -6.74 1.31
CA TRP A 39 -0.81 -7.25 2.63
C TRP A 39 -0.25 -6.15 3.52
N LEU A 40 -0.76 -6.05 4.75
CA LEU A 40 -0.33 -5.05 5.72
C LEU A 40 0.21 -5.74 6.97
N HIS A 41 1.41 -5.37 7.40
CA HIS A 41 1.95 -5.79 8.70
C HIS A 41 2.65 -4.62 9.41
N LYS A 42 2.85 -4.76 10.72
CA LYS A 42 3.50 -3.74 11.55
C LYS A 42 4.85 -4.26 12.06
N TYR A 43 5.91 -3.46 11.89
CA TYR A 43 7.25 -3.75 12.40
C TYR A 43 7.93 -2.46 12.84
N ASN A 44 8.58 -2.45 14.01
CA ASN A 44 9.24 -1.25 14.59
C ASN A 44 8.39 0.03 14.50
N ASP A 45 7.12 -0.08 14.91
CA ASP A 45 6.15 1.02 14.88
C ASP A 45 5.85 1.65 13.51
N LYS A 46 6.23 0.97 12.42
CA LYS A 46 5.87 1.34 11.05
C LYS A 46 4.93 0.32 10.43
N TYR A 47 4.10 0.80 9.52
CA TYR A 47 3.21 -0.02 8.71
C TYR A 47 3.85 -0.32 7.37
N TYR A 48 3.92 -1.61 7.02
CA TYR A 48 4.50 -2.12 5.80
C TYR A 48 3.39 -2.70 4.94
N PHE A 49 3.11 -2.02 3.84
CA PHE A 49 2.15 -2.46 2.84
C PHE A 49 2.88 -3.09 1.68
N SER A 50 2.81 -4.42 1.57
CA SER A 50 3.38 -5.19 0.47
C SER A 50 2.30 -5.60 -0.53
N TYR A 51 2.68 -5.67 -1.80
CA TYR A 51 1.75 -5.96 -2.89
C TYR A 51 2.45 -6.47 -4.15
N SER A 52 1.68 -7.11 -5.03
CA SER A 52 2.10 -7.51 -6.37
C SER A 52 1.92 -6.37 -7.37
N THR A 53 2.86 -6.26 -8.31
CA THR A 53 2.79 -5.32 -9.45
C THR A 53 2.15 -5.93 -10.70
N GLY A 54 1.75 -7.21 -10.65
CA GLY A 54 1.02 -7.89 -11.72
C GLY A 54 1.91 -8.24 -12.92
N ASP A 55 1.84 -7.45 -13.99
CA ASP A 55 2.49 -7.72 -15.28
C ASP A 55 4.03 -7.68 -15.23
N THR A 56 4.59 -7.08 -14.18
CA THR A 56 6.04 -6.99 -13.97
C THR A 56 6.55 -7.99 -12.94
N HIS A 57 5.65 -8.75 -12.30
CA HIS A 57 5.96 -9.89 -11.43
C HIS A 57 6.85 -9.57 -10.21
N PHE A 58 6.79 -8.35 -9.68
CA PHE A 58 7.50 -7.97 -8.47
C PHE A 58 6.59 -8.01 -7.24
N ILE A 59 7.21 -8.22 -6.08
CA ILE A 59 6.61 -7.88 -4.80
C ILE A 59 7.24 -6.58 -4.31
N CYS A 60 6.47 -5.51 -4.27
CA CYS A 60 6.93 -4.24 -3.73
C CYS A 60 6.45 -4.03 -2.31
N TYR A 61 7.06 -3.08 -1.59
CA TYR A 61 6.47 -2.55 -0.37
C TYR A 61 6.67 -1.05 -0.18
N ALA A 62 5.68 -0.44 0.48
CA ALA A 62 5.70 0.95 0.91
C ALA A 62 5.49 1.03 2.44
N ILE A 63 6.04 2.08 3.05
CA ILE A 63 6.06 2.27 4.51
C ILE A 63 5.31 3.55 4.89
N GLY A 64 4.54 3.48 5.96
CA GLY A 64 3.88 4.65 6.56
C GLY A 64 3.82 4.61 8.08
N ASP A 65 3.41 5.73 8.66
CA ASP A 65 3.19 5.91 10.10
C ASP A 65 1.79 5.47 10.56
N SER A 66 0.85 5.35 9.61
CA SER A 66 -0.56 5.05 9.86
C SER A 66 -1.11 4.13 8.75
N PRO A 67 -2.08 3.25 9.05
CA PRO A 67 -2.77 2.46 8.04
C PRO A 67 -3.62 3.31 7.07
N MET A 68 -3.92 4.56 7.43
CA MET A 68 -4.91 5.40 6.75
C MET A 68 -4.31 6.60 6.01
N ASP A 69 -3.01 6.86 6.21
CA ASP A 69 -2.31 7.95 5.54
C ASP A 69 -1.60 7.47 4.27
N HIS A 70 -0.85 8.35 3.63
CA HIS A 70 -0.02 7.99 2.48
C HIS A 70 1.15 7.08 2.89
N LEU A 71 1.60 6.27 1.94
CA LEU A 71 2.74 5.38 2.10
C LEU A 71 3.88 5.82 1.18
N LEU A 72 5.10 5.82 1.70
CA LEU A 72 6.31 6.10 0.93
C LEU A 72 6.90 4.80 0.39
N MET A 73 7.16 4.75 -0.91
CA MET A 73 7.71 3.57 -1.55
C MET A 73 9.13 3.26 -1.04
N ALA A 74 9.37 2.00 -0.67
CA ALA A 74 10.63 1.58 -0.06
C ALA A 74 11.49 0.73 -1.01
N ASP A 75 11.00 -0.42 -1.46
CA ASP A 75 11.77 -1.31 -2.34
C ASP A 75 10.90 -2.23 -3.22
N VAL A 76 11.57 -2.92 -4.15
CA VAL A 76 11.03 -3.89 -5.11
C VAL A 76 11.81 -5.21 -4.99
N PHE A 77 11.12 -6.33 -4.75
CA PHE A 77 11.67 -7.69 -4.73
C PHE A 77 11.31 -8.49 -5.97
#